data_AF-A0A8J7GSA0-F1
#
_entry.id   AF-A0A8J7GSA0-F1
#
_cell.length_a   1.000
_cell.length_b   1.000
_cell.length_c   1.000
_cell.angle_alpha   90.00
_cell.angle_beta   90.00
_cell.angle_gamma   90.00
#
_symmetry.space_group_name_H-M   'P 1'
#
loop_
_entity.id
_entity.type
_entity.pdbx_description
1 polymer ?
#
loop_
_entity_poly.entity_id
_entity_poly.type
_entity_poly.pdbx_seq_one_letter_code
_entity_poly.pdbx_strand_id
1 'polypeptide(L)'
;MEIIALSKAYKFEDCEPVNEINIDLDGLTGSDILDIIDLLQAQGHVSVQTSLDNKVHAALAARAIARPVEFINNLPARDFVKVCQKVQNFLLA
;
A
#
# COMPACT_ATOMS: atom_id res chain seq x y z
N MET A 1 -5.80 -1.09 -12.44
CA MET A 1 -5.03 -2.33 -12.16
C MET A 1 -3.60 -2.29 -12.68
N GLU A 2 -2.61 -2.37 -11.77
CA GLU A 2 -1.18 -2.50 -12.09
C GLU A 2 -0.57 -3.77 -11.48
N ILE A 3 0.41 -4.39 -12.15
CA ILE A 3 1.15 -5.56 -11.62
C ILE A 3 2.55 -5.13 -11.18
N ILE A 4 2.90 -5.44 -9.93
CA ILE A 4 4.21 -5.18 -9.34
C ILE A 4 4.94 -6.51 -9.13
N ALA A 5 5.96 -6.77 -9.97
CA ALA A 5 6.82 -7.93 -9.80
C ALA A 5 7.74 -7.76 -8.57
N LEU A 6 7.69 -8.75 -7.68
CA LEU A 6 8.52 -8.81 -6.48
C LEU A 6 9.93 -9.32 -6.84
N SER A 7 10.91 -8.90 -6.06
CA SER A 7 12.30 -9.30 -6.28
C SER A 7 12.54 -10.79 -6.02
N LYS A 8 11.72 -11.40 -5.14
CA LYS A 8 11.73 -12.80 -4.74
C LYS A 8 10.32 -13.22 -4.32
N ALA A 9 10.06 -14.53 -4.28
CA ALA A 9 8.85 -15.08 -3.68
C ALA A 9 8.68 -14.57 -2.24
N TYR A 10 7.54 -13.96 -1.97
CA TYR A 10 7.18 -13.39 -0.68
C TYR A 10 6.09 -14.25 -0.04
N LYS A 11 6.35 -14.77 1.15
CA LYS A 11 5.38 -15.50 1.97
C LYS A 11 4.96 -14.63 3.15
N PHE A 12 3.66 -14.39 3.29
CA PHE A 12 3.07 -13.70 4.43
C PHE A 12 2.22 -14.69 5.24
N GLU A 13 2.57 -14.85 6.52
CA GLU A 13 1.88 -15.78 7.44
C GLU A 13 1.68 -17.18 6.83
N ASP A 14 0.44 -17.67 6.83
CA ASP A 14 0.04 -18.98 6.31
C ASP A 14 -0.42 -18.91 4.83
N CYS A 15 -0.26 -17.77 4.16
CA CYS A 15 -0.62 -17.64 2.75
C CYS A 15 0.40 -18.31 1.82
N GLU A 16 -0.06 -18.64 0.61
CA GLU A 16 0.84 -19.11 -0.45
C GLU A 16 1.84 -18.02 -0.85
N PRO A 17 3.10 -18.38 -1.17
CA PRO A 17 4.09 -17.42 -1.62
C PRO A 17 3.67 -16.75 -2.93
N VAL A 18 3.78 -15.42 -3.00
CA VAL A 18 3.49 -14.64 -4.19
C VAL A 18 4.77 -14.10 -4.82
N ASN A 19 4.81 -13.99 -6.14
CA ASN A 19 5.92 -13.36 -6.89
C ASN A 19 5.53 -11.98 -7.43
N GLU A 20 4.25 -11.63 -7.36
CA GLU A 20 3.70 -10.39 -7.87
C GLU A 20 2.54 -9.91 -7.00
N ILE A 21 2.33 -8.60 -7.00
CA ILE A 21 1.20 -7.96 -6.35
C ILE A 21 0.38 -7.27 -7.45
N ASN A 22 -0.88 -7.64 -7.58
CA ASN A 22 -1.84 -6.89 -8.41
C ASN A 22 -2.51 -5.83 -7.54
N ILE A 23 -2.31 -4.56 -7.88
CA ILE A 23 -2.84 -3.42 -7.15
C ILE A 23 -3.87 -2.67 -7.99
N ASP A 24 -5.09 -2.54 -7.47
CA ASP A 24 -6.16 -1.83 -8.17
C ASP A 24 -6.40 -0.44 -7.58
N LEU A 25 -5.53 0.50 -7.94
CA LEU A 25 -5.63 1.89 -7.48
C LEU A 25 -6.81 2.64 -8.11
N ASP A 26 -7.19 2.30 -9.33
CA ASP A 26 -8.33 2.92 -10.04
C ASP A 26 -9.67 2.55 -9.39
N GLY A 27 -9.71 1.45 -8.64
CA GLY A 27 -10.87 1.01 -7.85
C GLY A 27 -11.01 1.72 -6.52
N LEU A 28 -10.00 2.48 -6.07
CA LEU A 28 -10.08 3.24 -4.82
C LEU A 28 -11.03 4.43 -4.99
N THR A 29 -11.84 4.65 -3.95
CA THR A 29 -12.71 5.82 -3.88
C THR A 29 -12.10 6.91 -3.00
N GLY A 30 -12.62 8.13 -3.11
CA GLY A 30 -12.24 9.20 -2.18
C GLY A 30 -12.51 8.84 -0.71
N SER A 31 -13.58 8.07 -0.45
CA SER A 31 -13.88 7.56 0.89
C SER A 31 -12.80 6.62 1.41
N ASP A 32 -12.25 5.74 0.58
CA ASP A 32 -11.13 4.88 1.00
C ASP A 32 -9.90 5.69 1.42
N ILE A 33 -9.63 6.81 0.73
CA ILE A 33 -8.52 7.70 1.09
C ILE A 33 -8.79 8.39 2.43
N LEU A 34 -9.98 8.94 2.62
CA LEU A 34 -10.35 9.61 3.86
C LEU A 34 -10.36 8.65 5.05
N ASP A 35 -10.92 7.46 4.89
CA ASP A 35 -10.96 6.43 5.93
C ASP A 35 -9.55 6.04 6.39
N ILE A 36 -8.59 5.91 5.46
CA ILE A 36 -7.19 5.61 5.81
C ILE A 36 -6.54 6.79 6.55
N ILE A 37 -6.81 8.03 6.14
CA ILE A 37 -6.30 9.21 6.83
C ILE A 37 -6.84 9.26 8.25
N ASP A 38 -8.16 9.09 8.43
CA ASP A 38 -8.82 9.12 9.74
C ASP A 38 -8.31 7.97 10.63
N LEU A 39 -8.13 6.78 10.07
CA LEU A 39 -7.53 5.63 10.77
C LEU A 39 -6.13 5.95 11.28
N LEU A 40 -5.26 6.50 10.42
CA LEU A 40 -3.88 6.84 10.79
C LEU A 40 -3.84 7.97 11.83
N GLN A 41 -4.72 8.98 11.71
CA GLN A 41 -4.84 10.04 12.69
C GLN A 41 -5.28 9.51 14.06
N ALA A 42 -6.26 8.59 14.09
CA ALA A 42 -6.69 7.93 15.32
C ALA A 42 -5.57 7.10 15.96
N GLN A 43 -4.61 6.60 15.17
CA GLN A 43 -3.40 5.92 15.63
C GLN A 43 -2.26 6.89 16.03
N GLY A 44 -2.51 8.20 16.01
CA GLY A 44 -1.52 9.23 16.36
C GLY A 44 -0.56 9.60 15.23
N HIS A 45 -0.83 9.17 13.99
CA HIS A 45 -0.04 9.52 12.82
C HIS A 45 -0.77 10.57 11.97
N VAL A 46 -0.29 11.81 12.01
CA VAL A 46 -0.81 12.90 11.18
C VAL A 46 0.12 13.13 10.00
N SER A 47 -0.39 12.89 8.80
CA SER A 47 0.35 13.16 7.57
C SER A 47 0.30 14.65 7.22
N VAL A 48 1.46 15.28 7.04
CA VAL A 48 1.56 16.68 6.57
C VAL A 48 1.29 16.77 5.07
N GLN A 49 1.75 15.77 4.32
CA GLN A 49 1.55 15.67 2.88
C GLN A 49 1.38 14.20 2.50
N THR A 50 0.13 13.80 2.22
CA THR A 50 -0.25 12.41 1.97
C THR A 50 0.50 11.78 0.79
N SER A 51 0.80 12.56 -0.25
CA SER A 51 1.56 12.11 -1.44
C SER A 51 3.04 11.84 -1.19
N LEU A 52 3.59 12.21 -0.02
CA LEU A 52 4.97 11.92 0.38
C LEU A 52 5.05 10.99 1.60
N ASP A 53 3.92 10.42 2.04
CA ASP A 53 3.84 9.66 3.27
C ASP A 53 3.72 8.17 3.01
N ASN A 54 4.81 7.45 3.21
CA ASN A 54 4.85 6.01 2.97
C ASN A 54 3.93 5.19 3.87
N LYS A 55 3.50 5.70 5.05
CA LYS A 55 2.48 4.99 5.85
C LYS A 55 1.10 5.09 5.19
N VAL A 56 0.78 6.27 4.66
CA VAL A 56 -0.45 6.47 3.86
C VAL A 56 -0.40 5.59 2.61
N HIS A 57 0.72 5.61 1.88
CA HIS A 57 0.90 4.79 0.69
C HIS A 57 0.73 3.29 0.97
N ALA A 58 1.36 2.78 2.04
CA ALA A 58 1.26 1.37 2.41
C ALA A 58 -0.18 0.97 2.78
N ALA A 59 -0.88 1.82 3.53
CA ALA A 59 -2.26 1.57 3.94
C ALA A 59 -3.23 1.58 2.75
N LEU A 60 -3.07 2.51 1.80
CA LEU A 60 -3.82 2.54 0.55
C LEU A 60 -3.52 1.34 -0.34
N ALA A 61 -2.25 0.95 -0.45
CA ALA A 61 -1.87 -0.24 -1.20
C ALA A 61 -2.52 -1.50 -0.61
N ALA A 62 -2.49 -1.65 0.71
CA ALA A 62 -3.13 -2.76 1.42
C ALA A 62 -4.63 -2.81 1.16
N ARG A 63 -5.31 -1.65 1.21
CA ARG A 63 -6.74 -1.52 0.84
C ARG A 63 -7.00 -1.96 -0.60
N ALA A 64 -6.19 -1.48 -1.55
CA ALA A 64 -6.31 -1.78 -2.98
C ALA A 64 -6.08 -3.26 -3.34
N ILE A 65 -5.45 -4.04 -2.47
CA ILE A 65 -5.25 -5.48 -2.66
C ILE A 65 -6.08 -6.35 -1.70
N ALA A 66 -6.96 -5.72 -0.91
CA ALA A 66 -7.75 -6.38 0.13
C ALA A 66 -6.91 -7.25 1.08
N ARG A 67 -5.74 -6.74 1.51
CA ARG A 67 -4.86 -7.39 2.50
C ARG A 67 -4.63 -6.49 3.71
N PRO A 68 -4.24 -7.06 4.86
CA PRO A 68 -3.79 -6.26 6.01
C PRO A 68 -2.58 -5.39 5.67
N VAL A 69 -2.41 -4.25 6.33
CA VAL A 69 -1.28 -3.33 6.08
C VAL A 69 0.06 -3.99 6.40
N GLU A 70 0.06 -4.95 7.32
CA GLU A 70 1.18 -5.81 7.69
C GLU A 70 1.71 -6.58 6.48
N PHE A 71 0.87 -6.96 5.51
CA PHE A 71 1.33 -7.60 4.29
C PHE A 71 2.28 -6.68 3.51
N ILE A 72 1.95 -5.39 3.41
CA ILE A 72 2.80 -4.41 2.74
C ILE A 72 4.02 -4.09 3.60
N ASN A 73 3.83 -3.87 4.90
CA ASN A 73 4.90 -3.48 5.82
C ASN A 73 5.99 -4.56 5.99
N ASN A 74 5.63 -5.83 5.81
CA ASN A 74 6.58 -6.96 5.89
C ASN A 74 7.23 -7.32 4.56
N LEU A 75 6.99 -6.56 3.48
CA LEU A 75 7.70 -6.76 2.22
C LEU A 75 9.19 -6.48 2.39
N PRO A 76 10.06 -7.14 1.59
CA PRO A 76 11.45 -6.70 1.46
C PRO A 76 11.51 -5.21 1.11
N ALA A 77 12.41 -4.47 1.76
CA ALA A 77 12.44 -2.99 1.68
C ALA A 77 12.42 -2.45 0.24
N ARG A 78 13.12 -3.12 -0.70
CA ARG A 78 13.13 -2.73 -2.11
C ARG A 78 11.74 -2.85 -2.76
N ASP A 79 10.99 -3.89 -2.43
CA ASP A 79 9.66 -4.13 -2.99
C ASP A 79 8.61 -3.26 -2.28
N PHE A 80 8.74 -3.03 -0.97
CA PHE A 80 7.96 -2.02 -0.25
C PHE A 80 8.06 -0.63 -0.91
N VAL A 81 9.28 -0.16 -1.19
CA VAL A 81 9.48 1.15 -1.84
C VAL A 81 8.85 1.20 -3.22
N LYS A 82 8.92 0.13 -4.02
CA LYS A 82 8.24 0.08 -5.32
C LYS A 82 6.72 0.22 -5.18
N VAL A 83 6.12 -0.50 -4.23
CA VAL A 83 4.68 -0.41 -3.97
C VAL A 83 4.31 1.01 -3.57
N CYS A 84 5.02 1.61 -2.61
CA CYS A 84 4.77 2.97 -2.16
C CYS A 84 4.94 3.99 -3.30
N GLN A 85 5.94 3.83 -4.18
CA GLN A 85 6.12 4.68 -5.35
C GLN A 85 4.94 4.61 -6.33
N LYS A 86 4.31 3.44 -6.50
CA LYS A 86 3.13 3.32 -7.36
C LYS A 86 1.95 4.12 -6.80
N VAL A 87 1.68 3.99 -5.50
CA VAL A 87 0.63 4.78 -4.84
C VAL A 87 0.95 6.27 -4.88
N GLN A 88 2.21 6.65 -4.61
CA GLN A 88 2.65 8.03 -4.70
C GLN A 88 2.39 8.63 -6.09
N ASN A 89 2.77 7.93 -7.16
CA ASN A 89 2.55 8.41 -8.52
C ASN A 89 1.06 8.59 -8.83
N PHE A 90 0.21 7.69 -8.34
CA PHE A 90 -1.24 7.81 -8.45
C PHE A 90 -1.78 9.07 -7.73
N LEU A 91 -1.29 9.36 -6.52
CA LEU A 91 -1.70 10.56 -5.76
C LEU A 91 -1.18 11.88 -6.34
N LEU A 92 -0.17 11.82 -7.23
CA LEU A 92 0.43 12.98 -7.89
C LEU A 92 -0.06 13.19 -9.33
N ALA A 93 -0.85 12.26 -9.87
CA ALA A 93 -1.43 12.34 -11.21
C ALA A 93 -2.62 13.30 -11.25
#